data_AF-A0AAU8NJD7-F1
#
_entry.id   AF-A0AAU8NJD7-F1
#
_cell.length_a   1.000
_cell.length_b   1.000
_cell.length_c   1.000
_cell.angle_alpha   90.00
_cell.angle_beta   90.00
_cell.angle_gamma   90.00
#
_symmetry.space_group_name_H-M   'P 1'
#
loop_
_entity.id
_entity.type
_entity.pdbx_description
1 polymer ?
#
loop_
_entity_poly.entity_id
_entity_poly.type
_entity_poly.pdbx_seq_one_letter_code
_entity_poly.pdbx_strand_id
1 'polypeptide(L)'
;MESTYKTRLSKEQLDQIITHQLAAAIQECEEMIDGWANHAYKIVLSDGRKIVLKIAPSAATNLMRCEQDLMTAEVEALRLAAGLKDVPVPQVLAYDASLAFAPAQYFIMEYMSGTPYNQVKTQLTVSEQEEIEQQLGQYNKRINEIKGDRFGYFSGKDRQRSTWREAFLMLMEDMLADGEKAKIDIGIDYNELRRLIEERSDVLDEVTEPMLISWDLWDGNVLVQDKQITGIIDFERSLWGDPLMEHYFSHFNYTPGFLKGYGREIVTESERKRRSLYDLYFDLALRIECDYRQYDNQEHIQWTIQNLKKGIERFRNV
;
A
#
# COMPACT_ATOMS: atom_id res chain seq x y z
N MET A 1 2.07 22.37 1.20
CA MET A 1 0.98 22.32 2.19
C MET A 1 1.42 21.39 3.31
N GLU A 2 1.52 21.85 4.56
CA GLU A 2 1.83 20.95 5.69
C GLU A 2 0.58 20.14 6.04
N SER A 3 0.64 18.84 5.77
CA SER A 3 -0.40 17.88 6.18
C SER A 3 -0.45 17.84 7.73
N THR A 4 -1.63 18.10 8.30
CA THR A 4 -1.93 18.09 9.75
C THR A 4 -1.85 16.70 10.39
N TYR A 5 -1.51 15.67 9.61
CA TYR A 5 -1.50 14.25 9.99
C TYR A 5 -0.16 13.77 10.57
N LYS A 6 0.91 14.55 10.41
CA LYS A 6 2.29 14.10 10.64
C LYS A 6 2.72 14.29 12.10
N THR A 7 3.04 13.18 12.77
CA THR A 7 3.73 13.18 14.07
C THR A 7 5.20 13.55 13.85
N ARG A 8 5.64 14.72 14.35
CA ARG A 8 7.05 15.10 14.31
C ARG A 8 7.73 14.75 15.63
N LEU A 9 8.91 14.15 15.53
CA LEU A 9 9.81 13.89 16.64
C LEU A 9 10.75 15.09 16.84
N SER A 10 11.02 15.43 18.10
CA SER A 10 12.10 16.36 18.42
C SER A 10 13.46 15.73 18.15
N LYS A 11 14.50 16.56 18.04
CA LYS A 11 15.88 16.08 17.90
C LYS A 11 16.28 15.17 19.06
N GLU A 12 15.91 15.54 20.29
CA GLU A 12 16.21 14.75 21.49
C GLU A 12 15.55 13.38 21.44
N GLN A 13 14.31 13.29 20.93
CA GLN A 13 13.63 12.00 20.76
C GLN A 13 14.33 11.14 19.71
N LEU A 14 14.70 11.72 18.57
CA LEU A 14 15.45 11.02 17.53
C LEU A 14 16.78 10.47 18.07
N ASP A 15 17.55 11.31 18.78
CA ASP A 15 18.83 10.90 19.39
C ASP A 15 18.64 9.77 20.40
N GLN A 16 17.61 9.85 21.26
CA GLN A 16 17.27 8.80 22.22
C GLN A 16 16.89 7.48 21.53
N ILE A 17 16.03 7.55 20.51
CA ILE A 17 15.59 6.38 19.75
C ILE A 17 16.77 5.69 19.07
N ILE A 18 17.62 6.44 18.36
CA ILE A 18 18.75 5.88 17.62
C ILE A 18 19.81 5.30 18.57
N THR A 19 20.08 5.99 19.68
CA THR A 19 21.00 5.49 20.71
C THR A 19 20.47 4.19 21.32
N HIS A 20 19.17 4.14 21.66
CA HIS A 20 18.58 2.99 22.32
C HIS A 20 18.47 1.77 21.39
N GLN A 21 17.96 1.98 20.16
CA GLN A 21 17.63 0.89 19.24
C GLN A 21 18.85 0.37 18.47
N LEU A 22 19.79 1.25 18.12
CA LEU A 22 20.91 0.91 17.23
C LEU A 22 22.30 1.08 17.86
N ALA A 23 22.38 1.59 19.10
CA ALA A 23 23.64 1.91 19.77
C ALA A 23 24.57 2.80 18.91
N ALA A 24 23.98 3.75 18.18
CA ALA A 24 24.66 4.65 17.25
C ALA A 24 24.31 6.11 17.54
N ALA A 25 25.03 7.05 16.92
CA ALA A 25 24.72 8.48 16.96
C ALA A 25 24.26 8.99 15.59
N ILE A 26 23.43 10.02 15.58
CA ILE A 26 22.97 10.71 14.37
C ILE A 26 24.08 11.65 13.88
N GLN A 27 24.50 11.51 12.62
CA GLN A 27 25.36 12.47 11.93
C GLN A 27 24.52 13.51 11.20
N GLU A 28 23.55 13.06 10.39
CA GLU A 28 22.64 13.89 9.61
C GLU A 28 21.22 13.34 9.70
N CYS A 29 20.23 14.22 9.68
CA CYS A 29 18.82 13.87 9.69
C CYS A 29 18.06 14.79 8.75
N GLU A 30 17.28 14.21 7.86
CA GLU A 30 16.48 14.89 6.85
C GLU A 30 15.04 14.38 6.93
N GLU A 31 14.07 15.28 7.04
CA GLU A 31 12.65 14.93 6.93
C GLU A 31 12.32 14.53 5.49
N MET A 32 11.71 13.36 5.32
CA MET A 32 11.20 12.92 4.02
C MET A 32 9.79 13.48 3.87
N ILE A 33 9.65 14.48 3.00
CA ILE A 33 8.38 15.18 2.79
C ILE A 33 7.44 14.35 1.90
N ASP A 34 8.00 13.45 1.09
CA ASP A 34 7.30 12.56 0.16
C ASP A 34 6.71 11.35 0.91
N GLY A 35 5.49 11.50 1.41
CA GLY A 35 4.74 10.47 2.13
C GLY A 35 3.48 11.06 2.76
N TRP A 36 2.36 10.33 2.66
CA TRP A 36 1.02 10.86 2.96
C TRP A 36 0.50 10.49 4.35
N ALA A 37 0.73 9.26 4.81
CA ALA A 37 0.25 8.77 6.11
C ALA A 37 1.34 8.87 7.20
N ASN A 38 2.40 8.06 7.11
CA ASN A 38 3.50 8.08 8.08
C ASN A 38 4.44 9.27 7.87
N HIS A 39 4.96 9.82 8.97
CA HIS A 39 6.07 10.78 8.87
C HIS A 39 7.40 10.00 8.88
N ALA A 40 8.33 10.38 8.00
CA ALA A 40 9.56 9.63 7.78
C ALA A 40 10.80 10.52 7.87
N TYR A 41 11.87 9.98 8.44
CA TYR A 41 13.17 10.63 8.56
C TYR A 41 14.22 9.75 7.89
N LYS A 42 15.00 10.35 7.00
CA LYS A 42 16.24 9.76 6.49
C LYS A 42 17.37 10.18 7.42
N ILE A 43 18.05 9.21 8.01
CA ILE A 43 19.09 9.44 9.01
C ILE A 43 20.39 8.81 8.52
N VAL A 44 21.48 9.59 8.58
CA VAL A 44 22.85 9.10 8.41
C VAL A 44 23.43 8.91 9.81
N LEU A 45 23.86 7.69 10.11
CA LEU A 45 24.51 7.35 11.37
C LEU A 45 25.99 7.74 11.34
N SER A 46 26.59 7.88 12.52
CA SER A 46 28.02 8.22 12.69
C SER A 46 28.98 7.18 12.09
N ASP A 47 28.51 5.97 11.81
CA ASP A 47 29.27 4.91 11.12
C ASP A 47 29.09 4.94 9.59
N GLY A 48 28.35 5.92 9.07
CA GLY A 48 28.07 6.12 7.65
C GLY A 48 26.88 5.35 7.10
N ARG A 49 26.23 4.47 7.89
CA ARG A 49 25.01 3.77 7.45
C ARG A 49 23.85 4.76 7.29
N LYS A 50 22.99 4.51 6.30
CA LYS A 50 21.76 5.26 6.07
C LYS A 50 20.56 4.40 6.46
N ILE A 51 19.62 4.99 7.18
CA ILE A 51 18.39 4.35 7.62
C ILE A 51 17.19 5.26 7.35
N VAL A 52 15.99 4.67 7.42
CA VAL A 52 14.73 5.40 7.47
C VAL A 52 14.02 5.09 8.77
N LEU A 53 13.62 6.13 9.51
CA LEU A 53 12.72 6.01 10.66
C LEU A 53 11.34 6.48 10.22
N LYS A 54 10.32 5.62 10.33
CA LYS A 54 8.91 5.98 10.12
C LYS A 54 8.18 6.01 11.46
N ILE A 55 7.37 7.02 11.69
CA ILE A 55 6.50 7.15 12.86
C ILE A 55 5.04 7.28 12.44
N ALA A 56 4.18 6.60 13.18
CA ALA A 56 2.74 6.55 12.93
C ALA A 56 2.10 7.92 13.17
N PRO A 57 0.96 8.22 12.49
CA PRO A 57 0.15 9.38 12.81
C PRO A 57 -0.26 9.39 14.29
N SER A 58 -0.39 10.59 14.86
CA SER A 58 -0.84 10.74 16.24
C SER A 58 -2.28 10.25 16.38
N ALA A 59 -2.66 9.68 17.53
CA ALA A 59 -4.01 9.14 17.79
C ALA A 59 -5.17 10.15 17.66
N ALA A 60 -4.88 11.44 17.43
CA ALA A 60 -5.87 12.50 17.21
C ALA A 60 -6.42 12.54 15.78
N THR A 61 -5.97 11.67 14.87
CA THR A 61 -6.39 11.65 13.47
C THR A 61 -7.69 10.85 13.26
N ASN A 62 -8.60 11.40 12.46
CA ASN A 62 -9.77 10.67 11.99
C ASN A 62 -9.33 9.73 10.86
N LEU A 63 -8.81 8.56 11.21
CA LEU A 63 -8.39 7.53 10.26
C LEU A 63 -9.59 6.80 9.66
N MET A 64 -9.42 6.33 8.42
CA MET A 64 -10.34 5.37 7.83
C MET A 64 -10.22 4.01 8.55
N ARG A 65 -11.28 3.20 8.50
CA ARG A 65 -11.27 1.83 9.03
C ARG A 65 -10.18 0.99 8.39
N CYS A 66 -9.98 1.12 7.07
CA CYS A 66 -8.91 0.42 6.35
C CYS A 66 -7.50 0.90 6.73
N GLU A 67 -7.35 2.05 7.39
CA GLU A 67 -6.08 2.64 7.82
C GLU A 67 -5.75 2.34 9.29
N GLN A 68 -6.54 1.49 9.96
CA GLN A 68 -6.23 1.04 11.31
C GLN A 68 -5.06 0.03 11.27
N ASP A 69 -4.07 0.25 12.14
CA ASP A 69 -2.88 -0.60 12.32
C ASP A 69 -1.95 -0.73 11.09
N LEU A 70 -1.95 0.27 10.18
CA LEU A 70 -1.06 0.32 9.00
C LEU A 70 0.42 0.15 9.34
N MET A 71 0.87 0.74 10.46
CA MET A 71 2.26 0.62 10.92
C MET A 71 2.64 -0.83 11.22
N THR A 72 1.76 -1.56 11.89
CA THR A 72 1.96 -2.98 12.20
C THR A 72 1.92 -3.82 10.93
N ALA A 73 0.98 -3.52 10.02
CA ALA A 73 0.91 -4.19 8.72
C ALA A 73 2.20 -4.01 7.91
N GLU A 74 2.74 -2.78 7.85
CA GLU A 74 3.99 -2.48 7.14
C GLU A 74 5.17 -3.27 7.70
N VAL A 75 5.38 -3.21 9.02
CA VAL A 75 6.51 -3.87 9.68
C VAL A 75 6.49 -5.37 9.46
N GLU A 76 5.34 -6.00 9.64
CA GLU A 76 5.24 -7.46 9.53
C GLU A 76 5.32 -7.91 8.06
N ALA A 77 4.70 -7.19 7.13
CA ALA A 77 4.81 -7.48 5.70
C ALA A 77 6.26 -7.34 5.19
N LEU A 78 6.98 -6.28 5.61
CA LEU A 78 8.39 -6.09 5.28
C LEU A 78 9.26 -7.23 5.86
N ARG A 79 9.02 -7.65 7.10
CA ARG A 79 9.75 -8.78 7.70
C ARG A 79 9.58 -10.07 6.90
N LEU A 80 8.36 -10.36 6.44
CA LEU A 80 8.09 -11.53 5.61
C LEU A 80 8.77 -11.42 4.24
N ALA A 81 8.60 -10.28 3.56
CA ALA A 81 9.17 -10.05 2.23
C ALA A 81 10.71 -10.07 2.25
N ALA A 82 11.34 -9.48 3.27
CA ALA A 82 12.79 -9.50 3.44
C ALA A 82 13.34 -10.92 3.68
N GLY A 83 12.49 -11.84 4.15
CA GLY A 83 12.83 -13.27 4.30
C GLY A 83 13.11 -13.99 2.97
N LEU A 84 12.62 -13.47 1.85
CA LEU A 84 12.84 -14.06 0.51
C LEU A 84 14.30 -13.91 0.05
N LYS A 85 15.00 -12.86 0.50
CA LYS A 85 16.39 -12.48 0.18
C LYS A 85 16.68 -12.12 -1.29
N ASP A 86 15.88 -12.62 -2.24
CA ASP A 86 15.99 -12.31 -3.67
C ASP A 86 15.10 -11.16 -4.11
N VAL A 87 14.31 -10.58 -3.19
CA VAL A 87 13.46 -9.42 -3.45
C VAL A 87 14.08 -8.17 -2.80
N PRO A 88 14.28 -7.05 -3.53
CA PRO A 88 14.90 -5.85 -3.00
C PRO A 88 13.92 -5.05 -2.14
N VAL A 89 13.69 -5.46 -0.90
CA VAL A 89 12.88 -4.74 0.10
C VAL A 89 13.75 -4.33 1.28
N PRO A 90 13.42 -3.24 1.99
CA PRO A 90 14.20 -2.82 3.16
C PRO A 90 14.05 -3.81 4.32
N GLN A 91 15.14 -4.11 5.02
CA GLN A 91 15.06 -4.85 6.28
C GLN A 91 14.58 -3.93 7.41
N VAL A 92 13.66 -4.43 8.23
CA VAL A 92 13.26 -3.79 9.50
C VAL A 92 14.37 -4.01 10.53
N LEU A 93 15.00 -2.93 10.97
CA LEU A 93 16.10 -2.92 11.93
C LEU A 93 15.59 -2.86 13.37
N ALA A 94 14.51 -2.12 13.62
CA ALA A 94 13.87 -2.00 14.93
C ALA A 94 12.39 -1.64 14.78
N TYR A 95 11.55 -2.05 15.72
CA TYR A 95 10.15 -1.65 15.81
C TYR A 95 9.77 -1.48 17.27
N ASP A 96 9.14 -0.35 17.61
CA ASP A 96 8.74 -0.02 18.97
C ASP A 96 7.28 0.46 18.97
N ALA A 97 6.43 -0.29 19.67
CA ALA A 97 5.03 0.03 19.91
C ALA A 97 4.73 0.38 21.38
N SER A 98 5.76 0.59 22.19
CA SER A 98 5.64 0.85 23.64
C SER A 98 5.32 2.31 23.98
N LEU A 99 5.58 3.23 23.05
CA LEU A 99 5.44 4.68 23.21
C LEU A 99 6.36 5.26 24.29
N ALA A 100 7.44 4.55 24.66
CA ALA A 100 8.37 5.01 25.69
C ALA A 100 9.21 6.22 25.24
N PHE A 101 9.62 6.26 23.97
CA PHE A 101 10.50 7.30 23.41
C PHE A 101 9.80 8.25 22.43
N ALA A 102 8.60 7.87 21.97
CA ALA A 102 7.84 8.57 20.95
C ALA A 102 6.34 8.58 21.31
N PRO A 103 5.58 9.59 20.89
CA PRO A 103 4.14 9.69 21.17
C PRO A 103 3.28 8.73 20.34
N ALA A 104 3.89 7.97 19.43
CA ALA A 104 3.25 6.99 18.57
C ALA A 104 4.23 5.85 18.27
N GLN A 105 3.70 4.75 17.72
CA GLN A 105 4.52 3.63 17.27
C GLN A 105 5.47 4.08 16.16
N TYR A 106 6.68 3.51 16.14
CA TYR A 106 7.66 3.81 15.11
C TYR A 106 8.47 2.57 14.77
N PHE A 107 9.07 2.56 13.58
CA PHE A 107 10.06 1.56 13.21
C PHE A 107 11.22 2.19 12.46
N ILE A 108 12.33 1.45 12.41
CA ILE A 108 13.53 1.80 11.70
C ILE A 108 13.79 0.71 10.67
N MET A 109 14.13 1.10 9.45
CA MET A 109 14.47 0.19 8.36
C MET A 109 15.71 0.66 7.58
N GLU A 110 16.24 -0.22 6.75
CA GLU A 110 17.30 0.12 5.79
C GLU A 110 16.86 1.23 4.84
N TYR A 111 17.80 2.12 4.49
CA TYR A 111 17.59 3.07 3.40
C TYR A 111 17.86 2.38 2.06
N MET A 112 16.87 2.41 1.16
CA MET A 112 17.00 1.90 -0.20
C MET A 112 17.44 3.02 -1.15
N SER A 113 18.48 2.78 -1.95
CA SER A 113 18.93 3.72 -2.97
C SER A 113 18.09 3.64 -4.24
N GLY A 114 18.15 4.68 -5.07
CA GLY A 114 17.47 4.76 -6.36
C GLY A 114 16.50 5.93 -6.42
N THR A 115 15.89 6.12 -7.59
CA THR A 115 14.89 7.14 -7.86
C THR A 115 13.53 6.47 -8.06
N PRO A 116 12.43 7.00 -7.49
CA PRO A 116 11.09 6.48 -7.75
C PRO A 116 10.80 6.35 -9.25
N TYR A 117 10.27 5.19 -9.66
CA TYR A 117 10.08 4.84 -11.06
C TYR A 117 9.19 5.85 -11.77
N ASN A 118 8.12 6.33 -11.13
CA ASN A 118 7.24 7.36 -11.67
C ASN A 118 7.96 8.66 -12.09
N GLN A 119 9.08 9.02 -11.45
CA GLN A 119 9.85 10.23 -11.77
C GLN A 119 10.77 10.06 -12.99
N VAL A 120 11.19 8.84 -13.28
CA VAL A 120 12.12 8.53 -14.38
C VAL A 120 11.43 7.87 -15.58
N LYS A 121 10.23 7.30 -15.39
CA LYS A 121 9.51 6.50 -16.39
C LYS A 121 9.38 7.19 -17.74
N THR A 122 9.01 8.47 -17.76
CA THR A 122 8.81 9.25 -18.99
C THR A 122 10.10 9.53 -19.78
N GLN A 123 11.27 9.35 -19.15
CA GLN A 123 12.59 9.54 -19.77
C GLN A 123 13.14 8.23 -20.36
N LEU A 124 12.53 7.09 -20.04
CA LEU A 124 12.94 5.77 -20.50
C LEU A 124 12.26 5.42 -21.81
N THR A 125 12.97 4.68 -22.66
CA THR A 125 12.41 4.05 -23.85
C THR A 125 11.40 2.97 -23.47
N VAL A 126 10.52 2.62 -24.40
CA VAL A 126 9.51 1.55 -24.19
C VAL A 126 10.16 0.22 -23.80
N SER A 127 11.30 -0.14 -24.42
CA SER A 127 12.03 -1.38 -24.08
C SER A 127 12.58 -1.36 -22.66
N GLU A 128 13.12 -0.22 -22.21
CA GLU A 128 13.65 -0.09 -20.84
C GLU A 128 12.53 -0.12 -19.80
N GLN A 129 11.37 0.48 -20.11
CA GLN A 129 10.19 0.38 -19.26
C GLN A 129 9.73 -1.08 -19.13
N GLU A 130 9.62 -1.80 -20.25
CA GLU A 130 9.22 -3.21 -20.25
C GLU A 130 10.20 -4.08 -19.44
N GLU A 131 11.51 -3.84 -19.53
CA GLU A 131 12.53 -4.56 -18.76
C GLU A 131 12.41 -4.32 -17.24
N ILE A 132 12.12 -3.09 -16.82
CA ILE A 132 11.91 -2.76 -15.40
C ILE A 132 10.60 -3.39 -14.91
N GLU A 133 9.52 -3.25 -15.67
CA GLU A 133 8.23 -3.82 -15.32
C GLU A 133 8.28 -5.35 -15.30
N GLN A 134 9.09 -5.98 -16.14
CA GLN A 134 9.37 -7.42 -16.08
C GLN A 134 10.07 -7.83 -14.79
N GLN A 135 11.06 -7.06 -14.31
CA GLN A 135 11.65 -7.30 -12.99
C GLN A 135 10.60 -7.13 -11.88
N LEU A 136 9.76 -6.11 -11.97
CA LEU A 136 8.70 -5.85 -10.99
C LEU A 136 7.71 -7.02 -10.91
N GLY A 137 7.27 -7.54 -12.04
CA GLY A 137 6.39 -8.71 -12.09
C GLY A 137 7.01 -9.93 -11.42
N GLN A 138 8.31 -10.17 -11.64
CA GLN A 138 9.05 -11.26 -10.99
C GLN A 138 9.07 -11.09 -9.46
N TYR A 139 9.40 -9.88 -8.97
CA TYR A 139 9.44 -9.60 -7.54
C TYR A 139 8.05 -9.67 -6.89
N ASN A 140 7.01 -9.10 -7.53
CA ASN A 140 5.65 -9.17 -7.01
C ASN A 140 5.16 -10.61 -6.91
N LYS A 141 5.46 -11.44 -7.92
CA LYS A 141 5.14 -12.88 -7.87
C LYS A 141 5.81 -13.56 -6.68
N ARG A 142 7.09 -13.27 -6.43
CA ARG A 142 7.83 -13.82 -5.27
C ARG A 142 7.21 -13.39 -3.94
N ILE A 143 6.77 -12.13 -3.82
CA ILE A 143 6.02 -11.65 -2.64
C ILE A 143 4.71 -12.42 -2.49
N ASN A 144 3.94 -12.60 -3.56
CA ASN A 144 2.66 -13.31 -3.51
C ASN A 144 2.81 -14.83 -3.27
N GLU A 145 4.00 -15.40 -3.40
CA GLU A 145 4.27 -16.80 -3.00
C GLU A 145 4.30 -16.99 -1.47
N ILE A 146 4.38 -15.90 -0.69
CA ILE A 146 4.24 -15.93 0.77
C ILE A 146 2.78 -16.19 1.13
N LYS A 147 2.53 -17.28 1.85
CA LYS A 147 1.19 -17.71 2.27
C LYS A 147 0.88 -17.31 3.71
N GLY A 148 -0.37 -16.93 3.93
CA GLY A 148 -0.93 -16.66 5.25
C GLY A 148 -1.80 -17.83 5.74
N ASP A 149 -2.34 -17.69 6.94
CA ASP A 149 -3.28 -18.67 7.50
C ASP A 149 -4.75 -18.28 7.26
N ARG A 150 -5.03 -16.97 7.15
CA ARG A 150 -6.38 -16.40 7.02
C ARG A 150 -6.36 -15.21 6.06
N PHE A 151 -7.53 -14.89 5.50
CA PHE A 151 -7.73 -13.76 4.60
C PHE A 151 -8.05 -12.46 5.35
N GLY A 152 -7.82 -11.32 4.72
CA GLY A 152 -8.21 -9.99 5.21
C GLY A 152 -7.03 -9.13 5.64
N TYR A 153 -7.28 -8.19 6.55
CA TYR A 153 -6.24 -7.27 7.02
C TYR A 153 -5.07 -8.03 7.64
N PHE A 154 -3.87 -7.48 7.44
CA PHE A 154 -2.64 -8.10 7.90
C PHE A 154 -2.62 -8.23 9.44
N SER A 155 -3.04 -7.18 10.14
CA SER A 155 -3.13 -7.09 11.60
C SER A 155 -4.58 -7.21 12.10
N GLY A 156 -4.74 -7.81 13.29
CA GLY A 156 -6.02 -7.95 13.99
C GLY A 156 -6.80 -9.22 13.65
N LYS A 157 -6.85 -10.19 14.58
CA LYS A 157 -7.56 -11.48 14.39
C LYS A 157 -9.04 -11.30 14.04
N ASP A 158 -9.67 -10.28 14.59
CA ASP A 158 -11.09 -9.96 14.38
C ASP A 158 -11.35 -9.36 12.98
N ARG A 159 -10.28 -8.96 12.29
CA ARG A 159 -10.26 -8.42 10.93
C ARG A 159 -9.77 -9.43 9.89
N GLN A 160 -9.72 -10.70 10.29
CA GLN A 160 -9.39 -11.82 9.41
C GLN A 160 -10.58 -12.77 9.26
N ARG A 161 -10.69 -13.41 8.11
CA ARG A 161 -11.77 -14.34 7.75
C ARG A 161 -11.22 -15.65 7.20
N SER A 162 -12.08 -16.66 7.18
CA SER A 162 -11.70 -18.00 6.73
C SER A 162 -11.81 -18.14 5.21
N THR A 163 -12.62 -17.30 4.55
CA THR A 163 -12.74 -17.25 3.09
C THR A 163 -12.39 -15.87 2.56
N TRP A 164 -11.94 -15.82 1.31
CA TRP A 164 -11.65 -14.55 0.66
C TRP A 164 -12.91 -13.70 0.46
N ARG A 165 -14.04 -14.33 0.10
CA ARG A 165 -15.32 -13.64 -0.05
C ARG A 165 -15.72 -12.86 1.21
N GLU A 166 -15.69 -13.52 2.37
CA GLU A 166 -15.98 -12.86 3.65
C GLU A 166 -15.01 -11.72 3.95
N ALA A 167 -13.71 -11.92 3.71
CA ALA A 167 -12.69 -10.90 3.94
C ALA A 167 -12.90 -9.69 3.03
N PHE A 168 -13.06 -9.91 1.72
CA PHE A 168 -13.20 -8.84 0.74
C PHE A 168 -14.50 -8.05 0.94
N LEU A 169 -15.62 -8.71 1.25
CA LEU A 169 -16.88 -8.02 1.57
C LEU A 169 -16.76 -7.15 2.82
N MET A 170 -15.96 -7.58 3.81
CA MET A 170 -15.64 -6.75 4.97
C MET A 170 -14.75 -5.54 4.58
N LEU A 171 -13.75 -5.71 3.70
CA LEU A 171 -12.94 -4.58 3.19
C LEU A 171 -13.84 -3.54 2.48
N MET A 172 -14.74 -4.02 1.62
CA MET A 172 -15.70 -3.18 0.91
C MET A 172 -16.64 -2.46 1.89
N GLU A 173 -17.17 -3.16 2.89
CA GLU A 173 -18.06 -2.57 3.88
C GLU A 173 -17.35 -1.49 4.72
N ASP A 174 -16.12 -1.75 5.16
CA ASP A 174 -15.29 -0.76 5.88
C ASP A 174 -15.15 0.53 5.05
N MET A 175 -14.87 0.39 3.75
CA MET A 175 -14.75 1.52 2.81
C MET A 175 -16.08 2.26 2.62
N LEU A 176 -17.17 1.55 2.36
CA LEU A 176 -18.49 2.16 2.14
C LEU A 176 -19.01 2.86 3.39
N ALA A 177 -18.83 2.26 4.57
CA ALA A 177 -19.22 2.84 5.85
C ALA A 177 -18.42 4.13 6.17
N ASP A 178 -17.16 4.21 5.75
CA ASP A 178 -16.37 5.44 5.85
C ASP A 178 -16.87 6.53 4.90
N GLY A 179 -17.24 6.16 3.67
CA GLY A 179 -17.87 7.05 2.70
C GLY A 179 -19.20 7.62 3.20
N GLU A 180 -20.08 6.78 3.75
CA GLU A 180 -21.35 7.20 4.35
C GLU A 180 -21.14 8.12 5.56
N LYS A 181 -20.22 7.76 6.46
CA LYS A 181 -19.88 8.57 7.64
C LYS A 181 -19.41 9.98 7.24
N ALA A 182 -18.61 10.07 6.18
CA ALA A 182 -18.12 11.32 5.62
C ALA A 182 -19.14 12.01 4.68
N LYS A 183 -20.30 11.38 4.40
CA LYS A 183 -21.34 11.87 3.50
C LYS A 183 -20.83 12.13 2.08
N ILE A 184 -19.93 11.28 1.62
CA ILE A 184 -19.32 11.38 0.30
C ILE A 184 -20.30 10.89 -0.76
N ASP A 185 -20.57 11.73 -1.76
CA ASP A 185 -21.29 11.34 -2.95
C ASP A 185 -20.39 10.47 -3.85
N ILE A 186 -20.81 9.21 -4.02
CA ILE A 186 -20.15 8.22 -4.88
C ILE A 186 -20.84 8.09 -6.25
N GLY A 187 -21.86 8.89 -6.54
CA GLY A 187 -22.60 8.89 -7.81
C GLY A 187 -23.63 7.77 -7.96
N ILE A 188 -23.86 6.98 -6.91
CA ILE A 188 -24.85 5.90 -6.80
C ILE A 188 -25.31 5.80 -5.34
N ASP A 189 -26.51 5.27 -5.10
CA ASP A 189 -26.94 4.93 -3.74
C ASP A 189 -26.07 3.82 -3.14
N TYR A 190 -25.66 3.97 -1.88
CA TYR A 190 -24.80 3.01 -1.19
C TYR A 190 -25.44 1.62 -1.07
N ASN A 191 -26.76 1.54 -0.83
CA ASN A 191 -27.45 0.25 -0.74
C ASN A 191 -27.62 -0.40 -2.12
N GLU A 192 -27.79 0.39 -3.17
CA GLU A 192 -27.70 -0.11 -4.54
C GLU A 192 -26.32 -0.69 -4.84
N LEU A 193 -25.24 0.02 -4.51
CA LEU A 193 -23.89 -0.47 -4.74
C LEU A 193 -23.59 -1.75 -3.95
N ARG A 194 -23.97 -1.82 -2.67
CA ARG A 194 -23.85 -3.04 -1.84
C ARG A 194 -24.54 -4.24 -2.48
N ARG A 195 -25.76 -4.06 -3.02
CA ARG A 195 -26.47 -5.14 -3.73
C ARG A 195 -25.72 -5.61 -4.97
N LEU A 196 -25.22 -4.68 -5.79
CA LEU A 196 -24.44 -5.02 -7.00
C LEU A 196 -23.12 -5.73 -6.68
N ILE A 197 -22.49 -5.41 -5.55
CA ILE A 197 -21.29 -6.12 -5.06
C ILE A 197 -21.66 -7.53 -4.62
N GLU A 198 -22.71 -7.67 -3.80
CA GLU A 198 -23.14 -8.98 -3.29
C GLU A 198 -23.52 -9.93 -4.42
N GLU A 199 -24.27 -9.46 -5.42
CA GLU A 199 -24.69 -10.21 -6.61
C GLU A 199 -23.52 -10.77 -7.42
N ARG A 200 -22.33 -10.17 -7.32
CA ARG A 200 -21.12 -10.58 -8.04
C ARG A 200 -20.07 -11.21 -7.14
N SER A 201 -20.35 -11.40 -5.85
CA SER A 201 -19.33 -11.80 -4.87
C SER A 201 -19.04 -13.31 -4.88
N ASP A 202 -19.81 -14.12 -5.59
CA ASP A 202 -19.65 -15.57 -5.70
C ASP A 202 -18.31 -15.98 -6.34
N VAL A 203 -17.81 -15.20 -7.31
CA VAL A 203 -16.51 -15.47 -7.95
C VAL A 203 -15.32 -15.36 -7.00
N LEU A 204 -15.49 -14.75 -5.82
CA LEU A 204 -14.46 -14.65 -4.79
C LEU A 204 -14.23 -16.00 -4.09
N ASP A 205 -15.19 -16.92 -4.13
CA ASP A 205 -15.08 -18.24 -3.50
C ASP A 205 -14.06 -19.15 -4.21
N GLU A 206 -13.63 -18.82 -5.44
CA GLU A 206 -12.54 -19.52 -6.13
C GLU A 206 -11.16 -19.28 -5.48
N VAL A 207 -11.01 -18.21 -4.69
CA VAL A 207 -9.75 -17.88 -4.03
C VAL A 207 -9.68 -18.61 -2.69
N THR A 208 -8.84 -19.64 -2.66
CA THR A 208 -8.76 -20.58 -1.53
C THR A 208 -7.48 -20.48 -0.72
N GLU A 209 -6.47 -19.78 -1.23
CA GLU A 209 -5.18 -19.58 -0.54
C GLU A 209 -4.95 -18.08 -0.25
N PRO A 210 -4.81 -17.67 1.02
CA PRO A 210 -4.42 -16.31 1.37
C PRO A 210 -2.94 -16.09 1.05
N MET A 211 -2.67 -15.13 0.18
CA MET A 211 -1.32 -14.74 -0.23
C MET A 211 -1.02 -13.32 0.21
N LEU A 212 0.25 -13.02 0.48
CA LEU A 212 0.67 -11.67 0.82
C LEU A 212 0.54 -10.76 -0.41
N ILE A 213 -0.31 -9.75 -0.34
CA ILE A 213 -0.49 -8.71 -1.34
C ILE A 213 0.15 -7.44 -0.79
N SER A 214 0.97 -6.76 -1.60
CA SER A 214 1.46 -5.41 -1.25
C SER A 214 0.36 -4.36 -1.39
N TRP A 215 -0.47 -4.51 -2.42
CA TRP A 215 -1.61 -3.69 -2.85
C TRP A 215 -1.24 -2.27 -3.30
N ASP A 216 -0.33 -1.60 -2.59
CA ASP A 216 0.14 -0.24 -2.92
C ASP A 216 1.45 -0.24 -3.73
N LEU A 217 1.64 -1.25 -4.58
CA LEU A 217 2.81 -1.38 -5.45
C LEU A 217 2.67 -0.56 -6.75
N TRP A 218 2.52 0.76 -6.62
CA TRP A 218 2.52 1.69 -7.76
C TRP A 218 3.92 2.24 -8.04
N ASP A 219 4.09 2.89 -9.19
CA ASP A 219 5.40 3.36 -9.70
C ASP A 219 6.16 4.28 -8.72
N GLY A 220 5.48 4.95 -7.79
CA GLY A 220 6.13 5.78 -6.76
C GLY A 220 6.83 4.98 -5.66
N ASN A 221 6.41 3.73 -5.44
CA ASN A 221 6.93 2.83 -4.41
C ASN A 221 7.99 1.85 -4.95
N VAL A 222 8.40 2.02 -6.21
CA VAL A 222 9.44 1.23 -6.88
C VAL A 222 10.65 2.13 -7.14
N LEU A 223 11.77 1.87 -6.48
CA LEU A 223 13.02 2.58 -6.68
C LEU A 223 13.85 1.92 -7.78
N VAL A 224 14.32 2.74 -8.72
CA VAL A 224 15.11 2.30 -9.87
C VAL A 224 16.45 3.02 -9.89
N GLN A 225 17.51 2.27 -10.18
CA GLN A 225 18.83 2.81 -10.49
C GLN A 225 19.44 1.98 -11.62
N ASP A 226 20.03 2.64 -12.63
CA ASP A 226 20.67 1.96 -13.75
C ASP A 226 19.77 0.90 -14.42
N LYS A 227 18.46 1.21 -14.51
CA LYS A 227 17.39 0.33 -15.06
C LYS A 227 17.15 -0.97 -14.27
N GLN A 228 17.66 -1.05 -13.05
CA GLN A 228 17.41 -2.15 -12.12
C GLN A 228 16.54 -1.65 -10.97
N ILE A 229 15.61 -2.49 -10.52
CA ILE A 229 14.86 -2.19 -9.30
C ILE A 229 15.79 -2.42 -8.11
N THR A 230 16.02 -1.36 -7.35
CA THR A 230 16.88 -1.36 -6.17
C THR A 230 16.09 -1.33 -4.88
N GLY A 231 14.79 -1.08 -4.92
CA GLY A 231 13.93 -1.08 -3.74
C GLY A 231 12.45 -1.16 -4.09
N ILE A 232 11.72 -1.99 -3.37
CA ILE A 232 10.27 -1.97 -3.27
C ILE A 232 9.96 -1.56 -1.82
N ILE A 233 9.22 -0.46 -1.66
CA ILE A 233 8.99 0.17 -0.36
C ILE A 233 7.50 0.34 -0.10
N ASP A 234 7.16 0.74 1.13
CA ASP A 234 5.82 1.14 1.56
C ASP A 234 4.77 0.02 1.50
N PHE A 235 4.90 -0.91 2.45
CA PHE A 235 4.03 -2.09 2.58
C PHE A 235 2.84 -1.82 3.51
N GLU A 236 2.50 -0.57 3.80
CA GLU A 236 1.52 -0.21 4.83
C GLU A 236 0.11 -0.75 4.52
N ARG A 237 -0.24 -0.87 3.24
CA ARG A 237 -1.55 -1.38 2.80
C ARG A 237 -1.57 -2.88 2.52
N SER A 238 -0.54 -3.61 2.95
CA SER A 238 -0.44 -5.04 2.72
C SER A 238 -1.59 -5.80 3.40
N LEU A 239 -2.04 -6.87 2.77
CA LEU A 239 -3.11 -7.72 3.28
C LEU A 239 -2.97 -9.17 2.77
N TRP A 240 -3.76 -10.08 3.36
CA TRP A 240 -3.81 -11.47 2.95
C TRP A 240 -5.00 -11.70 2.01
N GLY A 241 -4.77 -11.97 0.73
CA GLY A 241 -5.84 -11.98 -0.27
C GLY A 241 -5.52 -12.69 -1.59
N ASP A 242 -6.32 -12.37 -2.60
CA ASP A 242 -6.11 -12.75 -3.99
C ASP A 242 -5.02 -11.89 -4.67
N PRO A 243 -3.94 -12.48 -5.20
CA PRO A 243 -2.91 -11.74 -5.94
C PRO A 243 -3.45 -10.89 -7.10
N LEU A 244 -4.59 -11.23 -7.68
CA LEU A 244 -5.22 -10.41 -8.72
C LEU A 244 -5.67 -9.03 -8.25
N MET A 245 -5.65 -8.76 -6.94
CA MET A 245 -5.92 -7.44 -6.35
C MET A 245 -4.73 -6.48 -6.45
N GLU A 246 -3.51 -6.97 -6.75
CA GLU A 246 -2.32 -6.12 -6.88
C GLU A 246 -2.49 -4.97 -7.87
N HIS A 247 -1.77 -3.87 -7.63
CA HIS A 247 -1.87 -2.63 -8.41
C HIS A 247 -1.63 -2.84 -9.91
N TYR A 248 -0.65 -3.66 -10.28
CA TYR A 248 -0.30 -3.92 -11.67
C TYR A 248 -1.25 -4.89 -12.40
N PHE A 249 -2.21 -5.50 -11.71
CA PHE A 249 -3.35 -6.16 -12.35
C PHE A 249 -4.52 -5.21 -12.61
N SER A 250 -4.44 -3.96 -12.13
CA SER A 250 -5.49 -2.96 -12.31
C SER A 250 -5.60 -2.45 -13.74
N HIS A 251 -6.75 -1.85 -14.02
CA HIS A 251 -6.97 -1.13 -15.27
C HIS A 251 -6.00 0.05 -15.52
N PHE A 252 -5.18 0.45 -14.54
CA PHE A 252 -4.17 1.50 -14.70
C PHE A 252 -2.82 0.99 -15.20
N ASN A 253 -2.39 -0.20 -14.72
CA ASN A 253 -0.99 -0.62 -14.79
C ASN A 253 -0.80 -2.04 -15.33
N TYR A 254 -1.78 -2.57 -16.06
CA TYR A 254 -1.73 -3.88 -16.73
C TYR A 254 -0.78 -3.88 -17.94
N THR A 255 0.53 -3.87 -17.70
CA THR A 255 1.55 -3.72 -18.76
C THR A 255 2.11 -5.07 -19.26
N PRO A 256 2.52 -5.19 -20.55
CA PRO A 256 3.11 -6.42 -21.07
C PRO A 256 4.36 -6.88 -20.32
N GLY A 257 5.22 -5.94 -19.90
CA GLY A 257 6.44 -6.23 -19.15
C GLY A 257 6.12 -6.89 -17.82
N PHE A 258 5.21 -6.30 -17.04
CA PHE A 258 4.78 -6.86 -15.77
C PHE A 258 4.19 -8.26 -15.92
N LEU A 259 3.27 -8.47 -16.86
CA LEU A 259 2.62 -9.77 -17.07
C LEU A 259 3.62 -10.85 -17.45
N LYS A 260 4.60 -10.51 -18.29
CA LYS A 260 5.71 -11.39 -18.66
C LYS A 260 6.58 -11.73 -17.46
N GLY A 261 6.85 -10.76 -16.59
CA GLY A 261 7.62 -10.94 -15.36
C GLY A 261 6.92 -11.81 -14.32
N TYR A 262 5.63 -11.50 -14.08
CA TYR A 262 4.77 -12.22 -13.16
C TYR A 262 4.47 -13.64 -13.68
N GLY A 263 4.40 -13.80 -15.00
CA GLY A 263 4.13 -15.07 -15.67
C GLY A 263 2.64 -15.43 -15.70
N ARG A 264 1.73 -14.44 -15.60
CA ARG A 264 0.28 -14.65 -15.64
C ARG A 264 -0.45 -13.46 -16.24
N GLU A 265 -1.52 -13.77 -16.95
CA GLU A 265 -2.54 -12.83 -17.42
C GLU A 265 -3.93 -13.18 -16.84
N ILE A 266 -4.85 -12.23 -16.89
CA ILE A 266 -6.27 -12.41 -16.58
C ILE A 266 -6.97 -13.01 -17.81
N VAL A 267 -7.34 -14.28 -17.77
CA VAL A 267 -7.79 -15.03 -18.96
C VAL A 267 -9.24 -15.53 -18.85
N THR A 268 -9.73 -15.81 -17.64
CA THR A 268 -11.07 -16.34 -17.40
C THR A 268 -12.09 -15.24 -17.12
N GLU A 269 -13.38 -15.57 -17.32
CA GLU A 269 -14.49 -14.68 -16.96
C GLU A 269 -14.54 -14.41 -15.45
N SER A 270 -14.27 -15.42 -14.63
CA SER A 270 -14.26 -15.32 -13.18
C SER A 270 -13.17 -14.37 -12.68
N GLU A 271 -11.96 -14.45 -13.23
CA GLU A 271 -10.88 -13.51 -12.91
C GLU A 271 -11.21 -12.07 -13.33
N ARG A 272 -11.86 -11.87 -14.49
CA ARG A 272 -12.33 -10.54 -14.91
C ARG A 272 -13.37 -9.98 -13.93
N LYS A 273 -14.30 -10.81 -13.46
CA LYS A 273 -15.29 -10.44 -12.43
C LYS A 273 -14.62 -10.09 -11.11
N ARG A 274 -13.67 -10.90 -10.63
CA ARG A 274 -12.87 -10.58 -9.43
C ARG A 274 -12.12 -9.26 -9.60
N ARG A 275 -11.45 -9.05 -10.73
CA ARG A 275 -10.73 -7.80 -10.99
C ARG A 275 -11.67 -6.59 -11.03
N SER A 276 -12.90 -6.73 -11.54
CA SER A 276 -13.89 -5.64 -11.51
C SER A 276 -14.25 -5.20 -10.08
N LEU A 277 -14.32 -6.15 -9.14
CA LEU A 277 -14.53 -5.86 -7.72
C LEU A 277 -13.32 -5.13 -7.12
N TYR A 278 -12.10 -5.57 -7.43
CA TYR A 278 -10.87 -4.98 -6.93
C TYR A 278 -10.62 -3.57 -7.49
N ASP A 279 -10.92 -3.35 -8.77
CA ASP A 279 -10.87 -2.02 -9.39
C ASP A 279 -11.90 -1.08 -8.76
N LEU A 280 -13.12 -1.55 -8.49
CA LEU A 280 -14.13 -0.76 -7.79
C LEU A 280 -13.65 -0.37 -6.38
N TYR A 281 -13.08 -1.32 -5.62
CA TYR A 281 -12.52 -1.04 -4.29
C TYR A 281 -11.43 0.03 -4.35
N PHE A 282 -10.53 -0.06 -5.33
CA PHE A 282 -9.46 0.92 -5.53
C PHE A 282 -10.01 2.31 -5.89
N ASP A 283 -10.99 2.38 -6.81
CA ASP A 283 -11.62 3.65 -7.19
C ASP A 283 -12.36 4.31 -6.02
N LEU A 284 -13.04 3.52 -5.19
CA LEU A 284 -13.66 3.98 -3.95
C LEU A 284 -12.61 4.51 -2.96
N ALA A 285 -11.51 3.78 -2.78
CA ALA A 285 -10.42 4.21 -1.90
C ALA A 285 -9.87 5.58 -2.33
N LEU A 286 -9.54 5.76 -3.62
CA LEU A 286 -9.04 7.03 -4.16
C LEU A 286 -10.02 8.19 -3.89
N ARG A 287 -11.32 7.96 -4.07
CA ARG A 287 -12.33 9.01 -3.83
C ARG A 287 -12.51 9.30 -2.34
N ILE A 288 -12.72 8.28 -1.52
CA ILE A 288 -13.11 8.44 -0.11
C ILE A 288 -11.94 8.99 0.72
N GLU A 289 -10.71 8.58 0.39
CA GLU A 289 -9.49 9.04 1.03
C GLU A 289 -9.31 10.56 0.97
N CYS A 290 -9.75 11.22 -0.12
CA CYS A 290 -9.59 12.68 -0.28
C CYS A 290 -10.14 13.47 0.92
N ASP A 291 -11.31 13.09 1.43
CA ASP A 291 -11.96 13.77 2.55
C ASP A 291 -11.26 13.45 3.88
N TYR A 292 -10.87 12.18 4.10
CA TYR A 292 -10.19 11.74 5.31
C TYR A 292 -8.77 12.27 5.42
N ARG A 293 -8.10 12.51 4.29
CA ARG A 293 -6.76 13.11 4.22
C ARG A 293 -6.77 14.62 3.97
N GLN A 294 -7.96 15.25 3.94
CA GLN A 294 -8.14 16.69 3.75
C GLN A 294 -7.36 17.23 2.54
N TYR A 295 -7.43 16.53 1.41
CA TYR A 295 -6.84 17.02 0.17
C TYR A 295 -7.49 18.34 -0.23
N ASP A 296 -6.67 19.31 -0.64
CA ASP A 296 -7.11 20.64 -1.05
C ASP A 296 -6.93 20.89 -2.55
N ASN A 297 -6.13 20.05 -3.22
CA ASN A 297 -5.96 20.07 -4.67
C ASN A 297 -7.27 19.69 -5.38
N GLN A 298 -7.98 20.71 -5.86
CA GLN A 298 -9.26 20.55 -6.54
C GLN A 298 -9.17 19.74 -7.83
N GLU A 299 -8.06 19.83 -8.58
CA GLU A 299 -7.89 19.04 -9.80
C GLU A 299 -7.82 17.55 -9.48
N HIS A 300 -7.10 17.17 -8.43
CA HIS A 300 -7.03 15.78 -7.98
C HIS A 300 -8.40 15.28 -7.50
N ILE A 301 -9.12 16.07 -6.69
CA ILE A 301 -10.46 15.71 -6.21
C ILE A 301 -11.41 15.51 -7.40
N GLN A 302 -11.44 16.43 -8.36
CA GLN A 302 -12.28 16.28 -9.56
C GLN A 302 -11.89 15.05 -10.38
N TRP A 303 -10.59 14.75 -10.48
CA TRP A 303 -10.13 13.54 -11.14
C TRP A 303 -10.66 12.27 -10.44
N THR A 304 -10.59 12.18 -9.10
CA THR A 304 -11.11 11.00 -8.36
C THR A 304 -12.63 10.82 -8.53
N ILE A 305 -13.40 11.92 -8.59
CA ILE A 305 -14.84 11.88 -8.87
C ILE A 305 -15.11 11.28 -10.25
N GLN A 306 -14.42 11.77 -11.27
CA GLN A 306 -14.57 11.25 -12.63
C GLN A 306 -14.08 9.81 -12.76
N ASN A 307 -13.01 9.46 -12.05
CA ASN A 307 -12.49 8.11 -12.00
C ASN A 307 -13.52 7.14 -11.40
N LEU A 308 -14.08 7.46 -10.23
CA LEU A 308 -15.10 6.63 -9.58
C LEU A 308 -16.36 6.49 -10.44
N LYS A 309 -16.81 7.57 -11.08
CA LYS A 309 -17.95 7.52 -12.01
C LYS A 309 -17.71 6.51 -13.14
N LYS A 310 -16.54 6.58 -13.79
CA LYS A 310 -16.14 5.61 -14.82
C LYS A 310 -15.99 4.21 -14.23
N GLY A 311 -15.48 4.09 -13.01
CA GLY A 311 -15.35 2.84 -12.26
C GLY A 311 -16.67 2.13 -12.06
N ILE A 312 -17.70 2.85 -11.63
CA ILE A 312 -19.06 2.32 -11.45
C ILE A 312 -19.66 1.90 -12.81
N GLU A 313 -19.45 2.69 -13.86
CA GLU A 313 -19.87 2.31 -15.22
C GLU A 313 -19.15 1.04 -15.70
N ARG A 314 -17.83 0.91 -15.50
CA ARG A 314 -17.08 -0.32 -15.81
C ARG A 314 -17.64 -1.49 -15.02
N PHE A 315 -17.82 -1.35 -13.71
CA PHE A 315 -18.30 -2.40 -12.82
C PHE A 315 -19.71 -2.91 -13.21
N ARG A 316 -20.61 -2.01 -13.62
CA ARG A 316 -21.96 -2.39 -14.07
C ARG A 316 -21.98 -3.20 -15.37
N ASN A 317 -20.95 -3.08 -16.20
CA ASN A 317 -20.88 -3.67 -17.54
C ASN A 317 -20.06 -4.97 -17.62
N VAL A 318 -19.58 -5.49 -16.48
CA VAL A 318 -18.93 -6.81 -16.33
C VAL A 318 -19.95 -7.87 -15.97
#